data_AF-A0A286GVM3-F1
#
_entry.id   AF-A0A286GVM3-F1
#
_cell.length_a   1.000
_cell.length_b   1.000
_cell.length_c   1.000
_cell.angle_alpha   90.00
_cell.angle_beta   90.00
_cell.angle_gamma   90.00
#
_symmetry.space_group_name_H-M   'P 1'
#
loop_
_entity.id
_entity.type
_entity.pdbx_description
1 polymer ?
#
loop_
_entity_poly.entity_id
_entity_poly.type
_entity_poly.pdbx_seq_one_letter_code
_entity_poly.pdbx_strand_id
1 'polypeptide(L)'
;MKVMNGRFNPEEATPILTGIINAKLQHHARKISLHDQTEEGIKASENRIKQLEEDLRQSLRFLREAAQRGSRVDIDGVLTIREVPQ
;
A
#
# COMPACT_ATOMS: atom_id res chain seq x y z
N MET A 1 -14.62 -2.02 7.64
CA MET A 1 -13.90 -1.29 8.72
C MET A 1 -13.17 -0.11 8.10
N LYS A 2 -13.22 1.08 8.71
CA LYS A 2 -12.36 2.21 8.31
C LYS A 2 -10.99 2.01 8.96
N VAL A 3 -9.94 1.86 8.14
CA VAL A 3 -8.56 1.61 8.60
C VAL A 3 -7.78 2.92 8.70
N MET A 4 -8.12 3.88 7.83
CA MET A 4 -7.72 5.28 7.95
C MET A 4 -8.95 6.11 7.63
N ASN A 5 -9.26 7.10 8.47
CA ASN A 5 -10.30 8.07 8.18
C ASN A 5 -10.03 9.31 9.02
N GLY A 6 -9.51 10.34 8.37
CA GLY A 6 -9.22 11.58 9.04
C GLY A 6 -8.40 12.53 8.19
N ARG A 7 -8.20 13.71 8.77
CA ARG A 7 -7.38 14.76 8.21
C ARG A 7 -6.00 14.73 8.86
N PHE A 8 -4.98 14.41 8.07
CA PHE A 8 -3.62 14.23 8.55
C PHE A 8 -2.75 15.40 8.15
N ASN A 9 -1.73 15.67 8.96
CA ASN A 9 -0.55 16.34 8.45
C ASN A 9 0.19 15.37 7.54
N PRO A 10 0.77 15.80 6.41
CA PRO A 10 1.43 14.88 5.48
C PRO A 10 2.57 14.06 6.12
N GLU A 11 3.25 14.64 7.11
CA GLU A 11 4.29 13.98 7.91
C GLU A 11 3.74 12.83 8.76
N GLU A 12 2.52 12.97 9.29
CA GLU A 12 1.84 11.92 10.07
C GLU A 12 1.29 10.81 9.16
N ALA A 13 0.80 11.18 7.97
CA ALA A 13 0.27 10.25 6.98
C ALA A 13 1.33 9.33 6.37
N THR A 14 2.54 9.88 6.15
CA THR A 14 3.66 9.20 5.50
C THR A 14 4.01 7.85 6.13
N PRO A 15 4.29 7.74 7.45
CA PRO A 15 4.65 6.46 8.07
C PRO A 15 3.49 5.46 8.03
N ILE A 16 2.24 5.90 8.12
CA ILE A 16 1.06 5.02 8.09
C ILE A 16 0.91 4.36 6.71
N LEU A 17 0.92 5.17 5.65
CA LEU A 17 0.82 4.68 4.27
C LEU A 17 1.99 3.76 3.91
N THR A 18 3.20 4.15 4.32
CA THR A 18 4.41 3.34 4.12
C THR A 18 4.28 1.99 4.82
N GLY A 19 3.82 1.95 6.07
CA GLY A 19 3.63 0.72 6.83
C GLY A 19 2.63 -0.24 6.17
N ILE A 20 1.48 0.28 5.72
CA ILE A 20 0.43 -0.52 5.08
C ILE A 20 0.94 -1.12 3.76
N ILE A 21 1.56 -0.31 2.91
CA ILE A 21 2.06 -0.78 1.61
C ILE A 21 3.21 -1.77 1.80
N ASN A 22 4.14 -1.50 2.72
CA ASN A 22 5.25 -2.41 3.02
C ASN A 22 4.76 -3.77 3.53
N ALA A 23 3.73 -3.82 4.38
CA ALA A 23 3.15 -5.09 4.81
C ALA A 23 2.65 -5.94 3.62
N LYS A 24 2.08 -5.29 2.60
CA LYS A 24 1.60 -5.94 1.38
C LYS A 24 2.73 -6.35 0.44
N LEU A 25 3.75 -5.50 0.27
CA LEU A 25 4.96 -5.84 -0.46
C LEU A 25 5.63 -7.09 0.12
N GLN A 26 5.79 -7.14 1.44
CA GLN A 26 6.36 -8.28 2.15
C GLN A 26 5.51 -9.55 2.00
N HIS A 27 4.18 -9.44 1.94
CA HIS A 27 3.32 -10.58 1.64
C HIS A 27 3.61 -11.16 0.24
N HIS A 28 3.72 -10.31 -0.78
CA HIS A 28 4.03 -10.76 -2.15
C HIS A 28 5.46 -11.31 -2.28
N ALA A 29 6.44 -10.67 -1.64
CA ALA A 29 7.83 -11.15 -1.63
C ALA A 29 7.93 -12.55 -0.99
N ARG A 30 7.23 -12.77 0.14
CA ARG A 30 7.14 -14.12 0.74
C ARG A 30 6.47 -15.12 -0.19
N LYS A 31 5.40 -14.73 -0.88
CA LYS A 31 4.75 -15.60 -1.86
C LYS A 31 5.71 -16.08 -2.94
N ILE A 32 6.53 -15.19 -3.49
CA ILE A 32 7.55 -15.54 -4.50
C ILE A 32 8.59 -16.53 -3.94
N SER A 33 8.96 -16.39 -2.67
CA SER A 33 9.95 -17.27 -2.04
C SER A 33 9.45 -18.70 -1.71
N LEU A 34 8.15 -18.97 -1.87
CA LEU A 34 7.58 -20.29 -1.61
C LEU A 34 7.90 -21.26 -2.77
N HIS A 35 8.29 -22.48 -2.43
CA HIS A 35 8.76 -23.49 -3.38
C HIS A 35 7.67 -23.98 -4.35
N ASP A 36 6.40 -23.86 -3.98
CA ASP A 36 5.26 -24.37 -4.76
C ASP A 36 4.65 -23.34 -5.73
N GLN A 37 5.34 -22.22 -6.00
CA GLN A 37 4.83 -21.23 -6.95
C GLN A 37 5.09 -21.62 -8.40
N THR A 38 4.07 -21.44 -9.24
CA THR A 38 4.23 -21.48 -10.69
C THR A 38 4.92 -20.22 -11.21
N GLU A 39 5.54 -20.30 -12.38
CA GLU A 39 6.16 -19.14 -13.04
C GLU A 39 5.14 -17.99 -13.24
N GLU A 40 3.89 -18.32 -13.57
CA GLU A 40 2.79 -17.35 -13.67
C GLU A 40 2.48 -16.68 -12.33
N GLY A 41 2.48 -17.43 -11.23
CA GLY A 41 2.27 -16.91 -9.88
C GLY A 41 3.38 -15.96 -9.43
N ILE A 42 4.62 -16.27 -9.81
CA ILE A 42 5.79 -15.40 -9.59
C ILE A 42 5.62 -14.10 -10.36
N LYS A 43 5.38 -14.16 -11.68
CA LYS A 43 5.19 -12.96 -12.53
C LYS A 43 4.04 -12.08 -12.03
N ALA A 44 2.93 -12.68 -11.63
CA ALA A 44 1.80 -11.94 -11.07
C ALA A 44 2.18 -11.21 -9.77
N SER A 45 2.96 -11.85 -8.90
CA SER A 45 3.43 -11.25 -7.65
C SER A 45 4.46 -10.13 -7.89
N GLU A 46 5.38 -10.31 -8.83
CA GLU A 46 6.35 -9.29 -9.24
C GLU A 46 5.67 -8.05 -9.84
N ASN A 47 4.69 -8.25 -10.72
CA ASN A 47 3.89 -7.15 -11.26
C ASN A 47 3.14 -6.42 -10.15
N ARG A 48 2.63 -7.15 -9.15
CA ARG A 48 1.94 -6.53 -8.02
C ARG A 48 2.89 -5.72 -7.13
N ILE A 49 4.11 -6.22 -6.91
CA ILE A 49 5.17 -5.49 -6.19
C ILE A 49 5.48 -4.17 -6.90
N LYS A 50 5.78 -4.22 -8.21
CA LYS A 50 6.07 -3.01 -9.02
C LYS A 50 4.95 -1.97 -8.94
N GLN A 51 3.69 -2.41 -9.03
CA GLN A 51 2.55 -1.51 -8.92
C GLN A 51 2.48 -0.86 -7.53
N LEU A 52 2.67 -1.63 -6.46
CA LEU A 52 2.61 -1.10 -5.09
C LEU A 52 3.76 -0.12 -4.80
N GLU A 53 4.94 -0.35 -5.36
CA GLU A 53 6.07 0.57 -5.27
C GLU A 53 5.81 1.89 -6.02
N GLU A 54 5.20 1.82 -7.21
CA GLU A 54 4.74 3.00 -7.95
C GLU A 54 3.68 3.78 -7.15
N ASP A 55 2.65 3.10 -6.67
CA ASP A 55 1.56 3.69 -5.89
C ASP A 55 2.10 4.40 -4.63
N LEU A 56 3.04 3.76 -3.91
CA LEU A 56 3.69 4.36 -2.76
C LEU A 56 4.49 5.59 -3.15
N ARG A 57 5.30 5.52 -4.21
CA ARG A 57 6.12 6.65 -4.67
C ARG A 57 5.26 7.85 -5.06
N GLN A 58 4.16 7.62 -5.77
CA GLN A 58 3.21 8.67 -6.15
C GLN A 58 2.54 9.29 -4.93
N SER A 59 2.09 8.45 -3.99
CA SER A 59 1.47 8.89 -2.74
C SER A 59 2.43 9.75 -1.91
N LEU A 60 3.68 9.31 -1.74
CA LEU A 60 4.71 10.06 -1.00
C LEU A 60 5.07 11.38 -1.68
N ARG A 61 5.08 11.43 -3.01
CA ARG A 61 5.27 12.68 -3.76
C ARG A 61 4.13 13.65 -3.48
N PHE A 62 2.88 13.19 -3.57
CA PHE A 62 1.70 14.01 -3.26
C PHE A 62 1.74 14.56 -1.83
N LEU A 63 2.08 13.72 -0.84
CA LEU A 63 2.19 14.15 0.56
C LEU A 63 3.29 15.20 0.73
N ARG A 64 4.46 15.01 0.09
CA ARG A 64 5.55 15.99 0.15
C ARG A 64 5.14 17.34 -0.43
N GLU A 65 4.46 17.34 -1.57
CA GLU A 65 3.96 18.57 -2.19
C GLU A 65 2.87 19.24 -1.32
N ALA A 66 2.00 18.46 -0.68
CA ALA A 66 1.03 18.97 0.28
C ALA A 66 1.72 19.62 1.50
N ALA A 67 2.80 19.01 2.00
CA ALA A 67 3.60 19.55 3.11
C ALA A 67 4.24 20.90 2.74
N GLN A 68 4.80 21.01 1.54
CA GLN A 68 5.39 22.25 1.03
C GLN A 68 4.36 23.39 0.92
N ARG A 69 3.10 23.06 0.67
CA ARG A 69 1.98 24.01 0.63
C ARG A 69 1.37 24.30 2.01
N GLY A 70 1.85 23.68 3.09
CA GLY A 70 1.22 23.75 4.41
C GLY A 70 -0.21 23.18 4.42
N SER A 71 -0.55 22.31 3.48
CA SER A 71 -1.88 21.73 3.33
C SER A 71 -2.04 20.48 4.19
N ARG A 72 -3.24 20.26 4.72
CA ARG A 72 -3.63 18.98 5.31
C ARG A 72 -4.20 18.06 4.24
N VAL A 73 -4.12 16.75 4.46
CA VAL A 73 -4.61 15.73 3.53
C VAL A 73 -5.72 14.93 4.19
N ASP A 74 -6.82 14.75 3.47
CA ASP A 74 -7.88 13.83 3.88
C ASP A 74 -7.54 12.44 3.31
N ILE A 75 -7.53 11.42 4.19
CA ILE A 75 -7.19 10.05 3.82
C ILE A 75 -8.32 9.12 4.27
N ASP A 76 -8.92 8.46 3.29
CA ASP A 76 -9.96 7.45 3.47
C ASP A 76 -9.45 6.08 3.03
N GLY A 77 -9.23 5.20 3.99
CA GLY A 77 -8.85 3.80 3.80
C GLY A 77 -9.96 2.86 4.28
N VAL A 78 -10.55 2.10 3.36
CA VAL A 78 -11.62 1.14 3.66
C VAL A 78 -11.10 -0.29 3.50
N LEU A 79 -11.25 -1.10 4.55
CA LEU A 79 -11.05 -2.55 4.47
C LEU A 79 -12.38 -3.28 4.52
N THR A 80 -12.61 -4.08 3.49
CA THR A 80 -13.78 -4.96 3.36
C THR A 80 -13.31 -6.40 3.41
N ILE A 81 -13.78 -7.14 4.42
CA ILE A 81 -13.50 -8.56 4.61
C ILE A 81 -14.77 -9.32 4.25
N ARG A 82 -14.64 -10.32 3.38
CA ARG A 82 -15.72 -11.21 2.96
C ARG A 82 -15.18 -12.63 2.92
N GLU A 83 -15.97 -13.58 3.42
CA GLU A 83 -15.72 -15.00 3.22
C GLU A 83 -16.01 -15.35 1.76
N VAL A 84 -15.16 -16.17 1.15
CA VAL A 84 -15.35 -16.71 -0.19
C VAL A 84 -15.32 -18.23 -0.06
N PRO A 85 -16.44 -18.93 -0.34
CA PRO A 85 -16.45 -20.39 -0.35
C PRO A 85 -15.47 -20.91 -1.42
N GLN A 86 -14.75 -21.98 -1.09
CA GLN A 86 -13.78 -22.62 -1.99
C GLN A 86 -14.47 -23.38 -3.11
#